data_AF-A0A3D8Y845-F1
#
_entry.id   AF-A0A3D8Y845-F1
#
_cell.length_a   1.000
_cell.length_b   1.000
_cell.length_c   1.000
_cell.angle_alpha   90.00
_cell.angle_beta   90.00
_cell.angle_gamma   90.00
#
_symmetry.space_group_name_H-M   'P 1'
#
loop_
_entity.id
_entity.type
_entity.pdbx_description
1 polymer ?
#
loop_
_entity_poly.entity_id
_entity_poly.type
_entity_poly.pdbx_seq_one_letter_code
_entity_poly.pdbx_strand_id
1 'polypeptide(L)'
;MYTSINNRYYLLLFFCLINTSVFSQAVLPFSKNKLVVIAHRGNHVDVPENTIASFKEAIKAGADYVEVDLRTSKDGQLVVVHDATVDRTTDGKGRVADLTLAELRALKVLNGEKKSHRIPEFKEVLKVCKGEINIYLDFKEADVTQTWEQIRDAGMEKQVVVYLNKIPQYKQWRNVAPQMPLMTSLIDEVKNSAQLNIFLGQVKIEVLDNIASPDMVRTAGEKGVAVWLDVQNPSEGPDTWEEALAKGVHGLQTDHPAKLVAFLKDKGWRNAVPATAVLRTEKKKSGYITLKNIKYADAAGNENLLDAYVPRNHTDSTRVIVYIHGGSWSRGDKSEFPEAFIEELVGKRGYAVVSMNYRLVKDGKDLFPAQITDVEKALKFLTDKSKKYKYNGSEFVLMGGSAGAHLAMLYAYGHNTEKKVKGVVDLWGPTDLTDKTVRADGSDADNTVIRFLGEKDPNAQIAKDASPSYHLTKETGVPTILFHGGQDPLVHVSQAENLYKKLLSMGVPAQYELYPEDKHGMSAGSMVDVMEKMLVWLEKTYPAR
;
A
#
# COMPACT_ATOMS: atom_id res chain seq x y z
N MET A 1 13.49 45.84 58.26
CA MET A 1 14.08 47.02 57.61
C MET A 1 14.35 46.62 56.15
N TYR A 2 13.71 47.30 55.18
CA TYR A 2 14.05 47.53 53.75
C TYR A 2 15.15 46.63 53.13
N THR A 3 15.08 46.03 51.93
CA THR A 3 14.32 46.19 50.66
C THR A 3 14.80 45.03 49.73
N SER A 4 13.94 44.40 48.90
CA SER A 4 13.85 44.53 47.42
C SER A 4 15.19 44.29 46.65
N ILE A 5 15.33 43.58 45.51
CA ILE A 5 14.44 43.11 44.44
C ILE A 5 15.29 42.27 43.45
N ASN A 6 14.66 41.29 42.77
CA ASN A 6 14.97 40.65 41.48
C ASN A 6 16.36 40.07 41.16
N ASN A 7 16.37 38.75 40.89
CA ASN A 7 16.89 38.27 39.61
C ASN A 7 16.11 37.06 39.08
N ARG A 8 15.94 37.08 37.76
CA ARG A 8 14.95 36.40 36.92
C ARG A 8 15.61 35.23 36.17
N TYR A 9 14.89 34.08 36.06
CA TYR A 9 15.00 32.97 35.07
C TYR A 9 16.37 32.22 35.03
N TYR A 10 16.47 30.88 34.99
CA TYR A 10 15.82 29.91 34.11
C TYR A 10 15.65 28.54 34.81
N LEU A 11 14.43 27.99 34.79
CA LEU A 11 14.17 26.57 34.98
C LEU A 11 14.58 25.85 33.67
N LEU A 12 15.59 24.99 33.73
CA LEU A 12 15.94 24.06 32.66
C LEU A 12 14.83 23.00 32.52
N LEU A 13 13.82 23.30 31.72
CA LEU A 13 12.91 22.29 31.16
C LEU A 13 13.69 21.49 30.11
N PHE A 14 14.11 20.29 30.49
CA PHE A 14 14.49 19.24 29.56
C PHE A 14 13.24 18.82 28.76
N PHE A 15 12.97 19.52 27.66
CA PHE A 15 12.11 18.98 26.61
C PHE A 15 12.89 17.86 25.93
N CYS A 16 12.66 16.61 26.37
CA CYS A 16 12.82 15.47 25.49
C CYS A 16 11.82 15.67 24.34
N LEU A 17 12.29 16.28 23.25
CA LEU A 17 11.67 16.15 21.94
C LEU A 17 11.70 14.67 21.58
N ILE A 18 10.64 13.97 21.97
CA ILE A 18 10.25 12.75 21.29
C ILE A 18 9.96 13.21 19.87
N ASN A 19 10.94 13.09 18.98
CA ASN A 19 10.73 13.09 17.55
C ASN A 19 9.84 11.88 17.26
N THR A 20 8.52 12.04 17.43
CA THR A 20 7.57 11.28 16.64
C THR A 20 7.83 11.74 15.22
N SER A 21 8.69 11.02 14.49
CA SER A 21 8.82 11.16 13.05
C SER A 21 7.46 10.82 12.49
N VAL A 22 6.59 11.82 12.38
CA VAL A 22 5.48 11.80 11.45
C VAL A 22 6.18 11.58 10.13
N PHE A 23 6.09 10.37 9.58
CA PHE A 23 6.54 10.11 8.22
C PHE A 23 5.76 11.07 7.33
N SER A 24 6.37 12.21 6.99
CA SER A 24 5.83 13.11 5.99
C SER A 24 5.70 12.27 4.72
N GLN A 25 4.48 12.22 4.18
CA GLN A 25 4.24 11.61 2.89
C GLN A 25 5.26 12.15 1.89
N ALA A 26 5.86 11.26 1.08
CA ALA A 26 6.80 11.68 0.06
C ALA A 26 6.06 12.64 -0.90
N VAL A 27 6.73 13.70 -1.29
CA VAL A 27 6.15 14.74 -2.15
C VAL A 27 6.91 14.69 -3.46
N LEU A 28 6.17 14.73 -4.58
CA LEU A 28 6.81 14.78 -5.89
C LEU A 28 7.70 16.02 -6.01
N PRO A 29 8.81 15.92 -6.77
CA PRO A 29 9.63 17.08 -7.08
C PRO A 29 8.79 18.20 -7.68
N PHE A 30 9.05 19.42 -7.22
CA PHE A 30 8.32 20.59 -7.70
C PHE A 30 8.54 20.75 -9.21
N SER A 31 7.44 20.84 -9.95
CA SER A 31 7.45 21.19 -11.38
C SER A 31 6.88 22.60 -11.55
N LYS A 32 7.57 23.41 -12.35
CA LYS A 32 7.11 24.77 -12.71
C LYS A 32 5.82 24.73 -13.53
N ASN A 33 5.62 23.66 -14.31
CA ASN A 33 4.46 23.45 -15.16
C ASN A 33 3.52 22.44 -14.52
N LYS A 34 2.20 22.62 -14.75
CA LYS A 34 1.18 21.72 -14.20
C LYS A 34 1.09 20.39 -14.96
N LEU A 35 1.22 20.45 -16.28
CA LEU A 35 1.37 19.26 -17.11
C LEU A 35 2.87 18.99 -17.26
N VAL A 36 3.32 17.84 -16.82
CA VAL A 36 4.73 17.45 -16.80
C VAL A 36 5.14 16.89 -18.18
N VAL A 37 6.27 17.34 -18.71
CA VAL A 37 6.93 16.69 -19.85
C VAL A 37 8.19 16.00 -19.37
N ILE A 38 8.27 14.68 -19.62
CA ILE A 38 9.43 13.85 -19.30
C ILE A 38 10.15 13.50 -20.60
N ALA A 39 11.43 13.88 -20.71
CA ALA A 39 12.28 13.50 -21.83
C ALA A 39 12.83 12.07 -21.63
N HIS A 40 12.32 11.10 -22.40
CA HIS A 40 12.70 9.69 -22.31
C HIS A 40 14.19 9.51 -22.67
N ARG A 41 15.03 9.07 -21.74
CA ARG A 41 16.50 8.92 -21.90
C ARG A 41 17.22 10.19 -22.38
N GLY A 42 16.64 11.36 -22.08
CA GLY A 42 17.03 12.66 -22.64
C GLY A 42 16.30 13.01 -23.94
N ASN A 43 16.81 13.94 -24.73
CA ASN A 43 16.27 14.24 -26.07
C ASN A 43 16.90 13.32 -27.12
N HIS A 44 16.58 12.03 -27.07
CA HIS A 44 17.44 11.03 -27.69
C HIS A 44 17.26 10.83 -29.21
N VAL A 45 16.22 11.43 -29.79
CA VAL A 45 16.02 11.47 -31.24
C VAL A 45 17.10 12.31 -31.93
N ASP A 46 17.58 13.35 -31.24
CA ASP A 46 18.59 14.29 -31.76
C ASP A 46 20.02 13.97 -31.28
N VAL A 47 20.16 13.35 -30.10
CA VAL A 47 21.45 13.13 -29.41
C VAL A 47 21.44 11.74 -28.77
N PRO A 48 22.55 11.00 -28.66
CA PRO A 48 22.51 9.63 -28.15
C PRO A 48 21.85 9.52 -26.78
N GLU A 49 20.99 8.51 -26.62
CA GLU A 49 20.29 8.22 -25.38
C GLU A 49 21.24 8.12 -24.18
N ASN A 50 20.76 8.53 -23.01
CA ASN A 50 21.49 8.39 -21.75
C ASN A 50 22.89 9.02 -21.74
N THR A 51 23.07 10.16 -22.42
CA THR A 51 24.33 10.92 -22.41
C THR A 51 24.15 12.28 -21.75
N ILE A 52 25.25 12.85 -21.23
CA ILE A 52 25.24 14.23 -20.73
C ILE A 52 24.74 15.23 -21.79
N ALA A 53 24.96 14.93 -23.07
CA ALA A 53 24.50 15.78 -24.15
C ALA A 53 22.97 15.69 -24.33
N SER A 54 22.37 14.48 -24.30
CA SER A 54 20.92 14.33 -24.44
C SER A 54 20.17 14.97 -23.27
N PHE A 55 20.74 14.95 -22.07
CA PHE A 55 20.18 15.61 -20.89
C PHE A 55 20.24 17.15 -21.00
N LYS A 56 21.34 17.70 -21.54
CA LYS A 56 21.44 19.14 -21.82
C LYS A 56 20.44 19.61 -22.87
N GLU A 57 20.21 18.81 -23.92
CA GLU A 57 19.18 19.14 -24.91
C GLU A 57 17.76 19.01 -24.32
N ALA A 58 17.51 18.07 -23.41
CA ALA A 58 16.24 18.00 -22.67
C ALA A 58 15.98 19.26 -21.82
N ILE A 59 17.01 19.77 -21.12
CA ILE A 59 16.93 21.04 -20.36
C ILE A 59 16.57 22.19 -21.32
N LYS A 60 17.28 22.29 -22.45
CA LYS A 60 17.05 23.32 -23.47
C LYS A 60 15.67 23.22 -24.13
N ALA A 61 15.15 22.01 -24.31
CA ALA A 61 13.79 21.76 -24.81
C ALA A 61 12.71 22.28 -23.83
N GLY A 62 13.06 22.51 -22.56
CA GLY A 62 12.13 22.95 -21.53
C GLY A 62 11.26 21.82 -20.98
N ALA A 63 11.77 20.59 -21.02
CA ALA A 63 11.21 19.47 -20.28
C ALA A 63 11.26 19.75 -18.76
N ASP A 64 10.38 19.10 -18.03
CA ASP A 64 10.30 19.22 -16.56
C ASP A 64 11.11 18.13 -15.86
N TYR A 65 11.16 16.96 -16.49
CA TYR A 65 11.95 15.82 -16.05
C TYR A 65 12.77 15.27 -17.22
N VAL A 66 13.88 14.64 -16.88
CA VAL A 66 14.60 13.73 -17.76
C VAL A 66 14.57 12.33 -17.15
N GLU A 67 14.28 11.33 -17.97
CA GLU A 67 14.39 9.94 -17.57
C GLU A 67 15.83 9.46 -17.71
N VAL A 68 16.30 8.72 -16.71
CA VAL A 68 17.68 8.26 -16.53
C VAL A 68 17.68 6.80 -16.12
N ASP A 69 18.31 5.95 -16.93
CA ASP A 69 18.39 4.51 -16.69
C ASP A 69 19.60 4.12 -15.83
N LEU A 70 19.38 3.61 -14.63
CA LEU A 70 20.47 3.38 -13.67
C LEU A 70 20.85 1.90 -13.49
N ARG A 71 22.16 1.61 -13.58
CA ARG A 71 22.75 0.27 -13.35
C ARG A 71 24.04 0.36 -12.53
N THR A 72 24.42 -0.77 -11.92
CA THR A 72 25.72 -0.92 -11.24
C THR A 72 26.72 -1.67 -12.14
N SER A 73 27.95 -1.14 -12.23
CA SER A 73 29.09 -1.80 -12.88
C SER A 73 29.68 -2.95 -12.03
N LYS A 74 30.61 -3.71 -12.60
CA LYS A 74 31.32 -4.80 -11.89
C LYS A 74 32.00 -4.38 -10.60
N ASP A 75 32.58 -3.18 -10.59
CA ASP A 75 33.29 -2.57 -9.47
C ASP A 75 32.39 -1.68 -8.59
N GLY A 76 31.06 -1.88 -8.67
CA GLY A 76 30.11 -1.24 -7.77
C GLY A 76 29.92 0.24 -8.04
N GLN A 77 30.11 0.73 -9.26
CA GLN A 77 29.89 2.14 -9.62
C GLN A 77 28.55 2.31 -10.36
N LEU A 78 27.86 3.42 -10.10
CA LEU A 78 26.59 3.72 -10.76
C LEU A 78 26.80 4.36 -12.13
N VAL A 79 26.28 3.71 -13.17
CA VAL A 79 26.40 4.10 -14.58
C VAL A 79 25.04 4.22 -15.23
N VAL A 80 24.96 5.05 -16.27
CA VAL A 80 23.70 5.35 -16.95
C VAL A 80 23.60 4.63 -18.28
N VAL A 81 22.85 3.52 -18.31
CA VAL A 81 22.65 2.63 -19.47
C VAL A 81 21.31 1.90 -19.33
N HIS A 82 20.46 1.96 -20.36
CA HIS A 82 19.19 1.26 -20.39
C HIS A 82 19.34 -0.27 -20.36
N ASP A 83 20.03 -0.81 -21.37
CA ASP A 83 20.12 -2.25 -21.61
C ASP A 83 21.03 -2.94 -20.58
N ALA A 84 20.83 -4.24 -20.36
CA ALA A 84 21.72 -5.04 -19.52
C ALA A 84 23.11 -5.22 -20.14
N THR A 85 23.23 -4.97 -21.45
CA THR A 85 24.48 -5.03 -22.23
C THR A 85 24.75 -3.70 -22.92
N VAL A 86 26.00 -3.45 -23.28
CA VAL A 86 26.42 -2.22 -23.98
C VAL A 86 26.29 -2.33 -25.51
N ASP A 87 25.93 -3.52 -25.99
CA ASP A 87 26.02 -3.96 -27.39
C ASP A 87 25.25 -3.13 -28.41
N ARG A 88 24.10 -2.58 -28.01
CA ARG A 88 23.19 -1.85 -28.91
C ARG A 88 23.62 -0.39 -29.06
N THR A 89 24.03 0.24 -27.97
CA THR A 89 24.24 1.70 -27.90
C THR A 89 25.70 2.10 -27.97
N THR A 90 26.65 1.14 -27.96
CA THR A 90 28.08 1.44 -27.98
C THR A 90 28.85 0.63 -29.01
N ASP A 91 30.13 0.97 -29.21
CA ASP A 91 31.09 0.18 -29.98
C ASP A 91 31.64 -1.06 -29.22
N GLY A 92 31.20 -1.29 -27.99
CA GLY A 92 31.60 -2.41 -27.15
C GLY A 92 30.63 -3.60 -27.19
N LYS A 93 30.98 -4.63 -26.41
CA LYS A 93 30.15 -5.83 -26.16
C LYS A 93 30.25 -6.26 -24.70
N GLY A 94 29.19 -6.86 -24.18
CA GLY A 94 29.16 -7.49 -22.87
C GLY A 94 28.15 -6.87 -21.92
N ARG A 95 27.95 -7.54 -20.77
CA ARG A 95 27.00 -7.10 -19.74
C ARG A 95 27.60 -5.96 -18.92
N VAL A 96 26.78 -4.97 -18.59
CA VAL A 96 27.20 -3.83 -17.75
C VAL A 96 27.76 -4.31 -16.40
N ALA A 97 27.14 -5.33 -15.81
CA ALA A 97 27.56 -5.92 -14.54
C ALA A 97 28.90 -6.67 -14.60
N ASP A 98 29.42 -6.95 -15.79
CA ASP A 98 30.70 -7.66 -15.99
C ASP A 98 31.86 -6.73 -16.37
N LEU A 99 31.57 -5.43 -16.54
CA LEU A 99 32.53 -4.40 -16.93
C LEU A 99 32.73 -3.41 -15.78
N THR A 100 33.98 -3.02 -15.53
CA THR A 100 34.34 -1.95 -14.58
C THR A 100 33.95 -0.59 -15.15
N LEU A 101 33.87 0.43 -14.28
CA LEU A 101 33.61 1.79 -14.72
C LEU A 101 34.64 2.28 -15.76
N ALA A 102 35.92 1.92 -15.57
CA ALA A 102 36.98 2.30 -16.50
C ALA A 102 36.76 1.72 -17.90
N GLU A 103 36.37 0.44 -17.99
CA GLU A 103 36.04 -0.23 -19.25
C GLU A 103 34.81 0.39 -19.90
N LEU A 104 33.74 0.63 -19.13
CA LEU A 104 32.50 1.25 -19.63
C LEU A 104 32.73 2.66 -20.17
N ARG A 105 33.56 3.47 -19.51
CA ARG A 105 33.88 4.85 -19.95
C ARG A 105 34.79 4.90 -21.18
N ALA A 106 35.51 3.82 -21.49
CA ALA A 106 36.34 3.73 -22.68
C ALA A 106 35.51 3.50 -23.95
N LEU A 107 34.27 3.01 -23.80
CA LEU A 107 33.34 2.77 -24.91
C LEU A 107 32.78 4.08 -25.47
N LYS A 108 32.54 4.09 -26.78
CA LYS A 108 31.89 5.19 -27.49
C LYS A 108 30.42 4.88 -27.66
N VAL A 109 29.57 5.79 -27.19
CA VAL A 109 28.13 5.73 -27.44
C VAL A 109 27.88 6.12 -28.90
N LEU A 110 27.14 5.27 -29.62
CA LEU A 110 26.82 5.38 -31.04
C LEU A 110 25.56 6.23 -31.22
N ASN A 111 25.58 7.14 -32.19
CA ASN A 111 24.44 8.03 -32.49
C ASN A 111 24.26 8.41 -33.96
N GLY A 112 25.00 7.78 -34.88
CA GLY A 112 25.01 8.21 -36.29
C GLY A 112 25.61 9.59 -36.54
N GLU A 113 25.99 10.37 -35.51
CA GLU A 113 26.71 11.63 -35.63
C GLU A 113 28.22 11.44 -35.64
N LYS A 114 28.97 12.50 -35.99
CA LYS A 114 30.45 12.50 -35.93
C LYS A 114 31.02 12.71 -34.53
N LYS A 115 30.20 13.14 -33.55
CA LYS A 115 30.67 13.49 -32.20
C LYS A 115 30.65 12.26 -31.30
N SER A 116 31.78 11.97 -30.67
CA SER A 116 31.91 10.83 -29.75
C SER A 116 31.40 11.20 -28.35
N HIS A 117 30.53 10.34 -27.81
CA HIS A 117 30.02 10.41 -26.44
C HIS A 117 30.46 9.17 -25.66
N ARG A 118 30.40 9.24 -24.32
CA ARG A 118 30.74 8.14 -23.40
C ARG A 118 29.58 7.84 -22.47
N ILE A 119 29.57 6.65 -21.89
CA ILE A 119 28.65 6.28 -20.80
C ILE A 119 28.90 7.19 -19.58
N PRO A 120 27.89 7.91 -19.07
CA PRO A 120 28.02 8.75 -17.89
C PRO A 120 28.03 7.94 -16.60
N GLU A 121 28.72 8.46 -15.59
CA GLU A 121 28.46 8.11 -14.19
C GLU A 121 27.22 8.86 -13.67
N PHE A 122 26.49 8.27 -12.73
CA PHE A 122 25.30 8.91 -12.17
C PHE A 122 25.59 10.27 -11.51
N LYS A 123 26.71 10.40 -10.79
CA LYS A 123 27.16 11.68 -10.21
C LYS A 123 27.37 12.79 -11.27
N GLU A 124 27.77 12.44 -12.48
CA GLU A 124 27.91 13.42 -13.58
C GLU A 124 26.52 13.89 -14.05
N VAL A 125 25.53 13.00 -14.06
CA VAL A 125 24.13 13.32 -14.40
C VAL A 125 23.49 14.20 -13.33
N LEU A 126 23.65 13.84 -12.04
CA LEU A 126 23.19 14.65 -10.92
C LEU A 126 23.76 16.08 -11.01
N LYS A 127 25.06 16.21 -11.28
CA LYS A 127 25.70 17.53 -11.42
C LYS A 127 25.09 18.37 -12.55
N VAL A 128 24.70 17.76 -13.65
CA VAL A 128 24.12 18.48 -14.81
C VAL A 128 22.65 18.83 -14.58
N CYS A 129 21.90 17.99 -13.85
CA CYS A 129 20.47 18.21 -13.64
C CYS A 129 20.16 19.09 -12.41
N LYS A 130 21.08 19.18 -11.44
CA LYS A 130 20.88 19.93 -10.19
C LYS A 130 20.45 21.37 -10.46
N GLY A 131 19.28 21.74 -9.94
CA GLY A 131 18.66 23.06 -10.14
C GLY A 131 18.10 23.35 -11.55
N GLU A 132 18.34 22.50 -12.55
CA GLU A 132 17.98 22.75 -13.95
C GLU A 132 16.76 21.93 -14.40
N ILE A 133 16.72 20.64 -14.05
CA ILE A 133 15.66 19.70 -14.43
C ILE A 133 15.50 18.61 -13.35
N ASN A 134 14.28 18.08 -13.17
CA ASN A 134 14.07 16.95 -12.28
C ASN A 134 14.48 15.63 -12.95
N ILE A 135 14.69 14.59 -12.17
CA ILE A 135 15.07 13.24 -12.64
C ILE A 135 13.92 12.27 -12.37
N TYR A 136 13.42 11.66 -13.43
CA TYR A 136 12.76 10.36 -13.37
C TYR A 136 13.89 9.34 -13.41
N LEU A 137 14.09 8.57 -12.35
CA LEU A 137 15.13 7.54 -12.30
C LEU A 137 14.51 6.17 -12.61
N ASP A 138 14.71 5.64 -13.81
CA ASP A 138 14.34 4.26 -14.15
C ASP A 138 15.34 3.30 -13.49
N PHE A 139 14.88 2.70 -12.39
CA PHE A 139 15.72 1.91 -11.50
C PHE A 139 15.84 0.47 -12.00
N LYS A 140 16.80 0.23 -12.90
CA LYS A 140 17.03 -1.11 -13.49
C LYS A 140 17.58 -2.10 -12.47
N GLU A 141 18.90 -2.17 -12.35
CA GLU A 141 19.62 -3.12 -11.48
C GLU A 141 20.77 -2.37 -10.83
N ALA A 142 20.42 -1.31 -10.11
CA ALA A 142 21.35 -0.47 -9.37
C ALA A 142 21.29 -0.77 -7.86
N ASP A 143 22.35 -0.40 -7.13
CA ASP A 143 22.38 -0.51 -5.67
C ASP A 143 21.59 0.63 -5.02
N VAL A 144 20.58 0.30 -4.21
CA VAL A 144 19.68 1.28 -3.60
C VAL A 144 20.42 2.18 -2.60
N THR A 145 21.33 1.61 -1.80
CA THR A 145 22.05 2.35 -0.76
C THR A 145 22.98 3.38 -1.39
N GLN A 146 23.79 2.95 -2.35
CA GLN A 146 24.71 3.82 -3.08
C GLN A 146 23.96 4.89 -3.89
N THR A 147 22.82 4.53 -4.49
CA THR A 147 21.99 5.49 -5.23
C THR A 147 21.47 6.59 -4.30
N TRP A 148 20.94 6.19 -3.15
CA TRP A 148 20.46 7.13 -2.14
C TRP A 148 21.58 8.03 -1.60
N GLU A 149 22.76 7.46 -1.33
CA GLU A 149 23.93 8.23 -0.90
C GLU A 149 24.33 9.29 -1.93
N GLN A 150 24.42 8.94 -3.21
CA GLN A 150 24.77 9.93 -4.25
C GLN A 150 23.70 11.02 -4.41
N ILE A 151 22.41 10.69 -4.29
CA ILE A 151 21.33 11.69 -4.33
C ILE A 151 21.44 12.67 -3.15
N ARG A 152 21.68 12.15 -1.93
CA ARG A 152 21.85 12.95 -0.72
C ARG A 152 23.10 13.83 -0.78
N ASP A 153 24.23 13.27 -1.21
CA ASP A 153 25.49 14.00 -1.32
C ASP A 153 25.40 15.11 -2.39
N ALA A 154 24.60 14.90 -3.43
CA ALA A 154 24.27 15.92 -4.42
C ALA A 154 23.24 16.95 -3.92
N GLY A 155 22.53 16.71 -2.81
CA GLY A 155 21.44 17.55 -2.31
C GLY A 155 20.24 17.60 -3.26
N MET A 156 19.92 16.47 -3.90
CA MET A 156 18.88 16.35 -4.93
C MET A 156 17.66 15.52 -4.46
N GLU A 157 17.48 15.34 -3.16
CA GLU A 157 16.40 14.53 -2.57
C GLU A 157 15.00 15.01 -2.98
N LYS A 158 14.88 16.30 -3.34
CA LYS A 158 13.62 16.93 -3.79
C LYS A 158 13.54 17.13 -5.31
N GLN A 159 14.47 16.55 -6.06
CA GLN A 159 14.56 16.64 -7.52
C GLN A 159 14.47 15.26 -8.21
N VAL A 160 14.38 14.17 -7.46
CA VAL A 160 14.37 12.80 -8.00
C VAL A 160 13.07 12.09 -7.63
N VAL A 161 12.50 11.36 -8.58
CA VAL A 161 11.46 10.33 -8.38
C VAL A 161 11.98 9.01 -8.93
N VAL A 162 11.73 7.91 -8.24
CA VAL A 162 12.30 6.61 -8.60
C VAL A 162 11.21 5.69 -9.13
N TYR A 163 11.36 5.24 -10.37
CA TYR A 163 10.52 4.23 -10.98
C TYR A 163 11.03 2.83 -10.67
N LEU A 164 10.12 1.95 -10.25
CA LEU A 164 10.42 0.60 -9.83
C LEU A 164 9.61 -0.41 -10.63
N ASN A 165 10.29 -1.41 -11.16
CA ASN A 165 9.67 -2.49 -11.96
C ASN A 165 9.62 -3.84 -11.21
N LYS A 166 10.16 -3.92 -9.99
CA LYS A 166 10.23 -5.16 -9.20
C LYS A 166 9.85 -4.92 -7.73
N ILE A 167 8.97 -5.76 -7.19
CA ILE A 167 8.50 -5.70 -5.78
C ILE A 167 9.66 -5.68 -4.75
N PRO A 168 10.75 -6.47 -4.88
CA PRO A 168 11.87 -6.39 -3.95
C PRO A 168 12.50 -5.00 -3.85
N GLN A 169 12.59 -4.25 -4.96
CA GLN A 169 13.15 -2.91 -4.97
C GLN A 169 12.28 -1.94 -4.16
N TYR A 170 10.96 -2.08 -4.23
CA TYR A 170 10.04 -1.27 -3.43
C TYR A 170 10.32 -1.41 -1.94
N LYS A 171 10.49 -2.64 -1.45
CA LYS A 171 10.84 -2.89 -0.03
C LYS A 171 12.20 -2.29 0.33
N GLN A 172 13.20 -2.44 -0.53
CA GLN A 172 14.54 -1.89 -0.31
C GLN A 172 14.51 -0.36 -0.22
N TRP A 173 13.87 0.32 -1.17
CA TRP A 173 13.71 1.77 -1.15
C TRP A 173 12.95 2.27 0.07
N ARG A 174 11.85 1.61 0.44
CA ARG A 174 11.09 1.98 1.65
C ARG A 174 11.89 1.77 2.94
N ASN A 175 12.88 0.89 2.96
CA ASN A 175 13.78 0.71 4.10
C ASN A 175 14.92 1.74 4.12
N VAL A 176 15.56 2.00 2.98
CA VAL A 176 16.76 2.86 2.87
C VAL A 176 16.42 4.35 2.83
N ALA A 177 15.38 4.72 2.08
CA ALA A 177 14.95 6.09 1.85
C ALA A 177 13.41 6.18 1.82
N PRO A 178 12.72 5.97 2.95
CA PRO A 178 11.25 5.97 3.03
C PRO A 178 10.57 7.24 2.50
N GLN A 179 11.29 8.37 2.48
CA GLN A 179 10.85 9.67 1.99
C GLN A 179 10.99 9.88 0.49
N MET A 180 11.67 8.98 -0.22
CA MET A 180 11.83 9.10 -1.68
C MET A 180 10.48 8.87 -2.36
N PRO A 181 10.03 9.77 -3.25
CA PRO A 181 8.83 9.52 -4.05
C PRO A 181 9.08 8.36 -5.01
N LEU A 182 8.14 7.42 -5.04
CA LEU A 182 8.21 6.22 -5.86
C LEU A 182 7.13 6.22 -6.94
N MET A 183 7.50 5.65 -8.08
CA MET A 183 6.66 5.43 -9.24
C MET A 183 6.67 3.94 -9.61
N THR A 184 5.57 3.43 -10.14
CA THR A 184 5.47 2.05 -10.64
C THR A 184 4.45 1.98 -11.77
N SER A 185 4.60 0.98 -12.64
CA SER A 185 3.52 0.58 -13.52
C SER A 185 2.37 -0.04 -12.76
N LEU A 186 1.19 0.12 -13.33
CA LEU A 186 0.01 -0.62 -12.94
C LEU A 186 0.26 -2.13 -13.14
N ILE A 187 0.03 -2.91 -12.08
CA ILE A 187 0.14 -4.37 -12.15
C ILE A 187 -0.99 -4.96 -12.99
N ASP A 188 -0.74 -6.10 -13.63
CA ASP A 188 -1.67 -6.72 -14.58
C ASP A 188 -3.03 -7.07 -13.95
N GLU A 189 -3.10 -7.33 -12.66
CA GLU A 189 -4.34 -7.70 -11.95
C GLU A 189 -5.32 -6.52 -11.82
N VAL A 190 -4.83 -5.28 -11.94
CA VAL A 190 -5.65 -4.07 -11.79
C VAL A 190 -6.19 -3.63 -13.15
N LYS A 191 -7.46 -3.92 -13.40
CA LYS A 191 -8.15 -3.63 -14.67
C LYS A 191 -9.22 -2.53 -14.55
N ASN A 192 -9.59 -2.13 -13.34
CA ASN A 192 -10.64 -1.13 -13.11
C ASN A 192 -10.37 -0.26 -11.87
N SER A 193 -11.18 0.80 -11.69
CA SER A 193 -11.04 1.76 -10.60
C SER A 193 -11.23 1.16 -9.19
N ALA A 194 -12.06 0.13 -9.03
CA ALA A 194 -12.26 -0.50 -7.72
C ALA A 194 -11.00 -1.27 -7.30
N GLN A 195 -10.42 -2.05 -8.22
CA GLN A 195 -9.15 -2.74 -8.01
C GLN A 195 -8.01 -1.74 -7.78
N LEU A 196 -7.99 -0.62 -8.52
CA LEU A 196 -6.99 0.43 -8.33
C LEU A 196 -7.09 1.07 -6.95
N ASN A 197 -8.31 1.34 -6.47
CA ASN A 197 -8.53 1.90 -5.14
C ASN A 197 -8.03 0.95 -4.03
N ILE A 198 -8.22 -0.37 -4.19
CA ILE A 198 -7.67 -1.38 -3.28
C ILE A 198 -6.15 -1.40 -3.35
N PHE A 199 -5.58 -1.47 -4.56
CA PHE A 199 -4.14 -1.50 -4.79
C PHE A 199 -3.43 -0.27 -4.18
N LEU A 200 -3.95 0.94 -4.43
CA LEU A 200 -3.43 2.18 -3.86
C LEU A 200 -3.66 2.30 -2.34
N GLY A 201 -4.53 1.48 -1.76
CA GLY A 201 -4.66 1.33 -0.31
C GLY A 201 -3.56 0.45 0.30
N GLN A 202 -2.98 -0.46 -0.49
CA GLN A 202 -1.94 -1.40 -0.07
C GLN A 202 -0.52 -0.88 -0.34
N VAL A 203 -0.36 -0.07 -1.38
CA VAL A 203 0.93 0.44 -1.83
C VAL A 203 0.97 1.97 -1.71
N LYS A 204 2.05 2.50 -1.15
CA LYS A 204 2.31 3.94 -1.10
C LYS A 204 3.20 4.30 -2.28
N ILE A 205 2.70 5.12 -3.19
CA ILE A 205 3.42 5.63 -4.35
C ILE A 205 2.89 7.03 -4.67
N GLU A 206 3.67 7.79 -5.42
CA GLU A 206 3.36 9.16 -5.76
C GLU A 206 2.98 9.30 -7.25
N VAL A 207 3.42 8.36 -8.10
CA VAL A 207 3.08 8.33 -9.53
C VAL A 207 2.74 6.91 -9.98
N LEU A 208 1.77 6.79 -10.87
CA LEU A 208 1.50 5.61 -11.69
C LEU A 208 1.74 5.90 -13.17
N ASP A 209 2.21 4.90 -13.91
CA ASP A 209 2.09 4.87 -15.37
C ASP A 209 1.13 3.80 -15.88
N ASN A 210 1.01 3.74 -17.20
CA ASN A 210 0.29 2.71 -17.95
C ASN A 210 -1.17 2.50 -17.52
N ILE A 211 -1.86 3.59 -17.16
CA ILE A 211 -3.29 3.57 -16.86
C ILE A 211 -4.10 3.71 -18.14
N ALA A 212 -5.02 2.76 -18.35
CA ALA A 212 -5.80 2.67 -19.57
C ALA A 212 -7.03 3.62 -19.61
N SER A 213 -7.67 3.92 -18.46
CA SER A 213 -8.98 4.57 -18.44
C SER A 213 -9.02 5.91 -17.67
N PRO A 214 -9.84 6.89 -18.13
CA PRO A 214 -10.04 8.17 -17.42
C PRO A 214 -10.56 8.01 -15.98
N ASP A 215 -11.38 6.98 -15.73
CA ASP A 215 -11.93 6.70 -14.39
C ASP A 215 -10.84 6.27 -13.40
N MET A 216 -9.84 5.54 -13.88
CA MET A 216 -8.68 5.14 -13.07
C MET A 216 -7.74 6.33 -12.83
N VAL A 217 -7.56 7.22 -13.81
CA VAL A 217 -6.80 8.47 -13.62
C VAL A 217 -7.44 9.33 -12.53
N ARG A 218 -8.78 9.46 -12.55
CA ARG A 218 -9.53 10.16 -11.49
C ARG A 218 -9.35 9.48 -10.12
N THR A 219 -9.44 8.16 -10.07
CA THR A 219 -9.26 7.38 -8.82
C THR A 219 -7.87 7.57 -8.23
N ALA A 220 -6.82 7.56 -9.06
CA ALA A 220 -5.46 7.86 -8.64
C ALA A 220 -5.34 9.29 -8.10
N GLY A 221 -5.91 10.27 -8.80
CA GLY A 221 -5.94 11.67 -8.37
C GLY A 221 -6.66 11.88 -7.03
N GLU A 222 -7.76 11.18 -6.77
CA GLU A 222 -8.47 11.20 -5.48
C GLU A 222 -7.60 10.68 -4.31
N LYS A 223 -6.63 9.82 -4.60
CA LYS A 223 -5.63 9.31 -3.65
C LYS A 223 -4.36 10.17 -3.58
N GLY A 224 -4.29 11.26 -4.34
CA GLY A 224 -3.11 12.11 -4.43
C GLY A 224 -1.96 11.48 -5.21
N VAL A 225 -2.25 10.48 -6.06
CA VAL A 225 -1.28 9.82 -6.94
C VAL A 225 -1.38 10.44 -8.33
N ALA A 226 -0.26 10.96 -8.84
CA ALA A 226 -0.18 11.48 -10.20
C ALA A 226 -0.16 10.35 -11.23
N VAL A 227 -0.50 10.66 -12.48
CA VAL A 227 -0.46 9.69 -13.58
C VAL A 227 0.36 10.26 -14.71
N TRP A 228 1.44 9.58 -15.07
CA TRP A 228 2.31 9.93 -16.20
C TRP A 228 2.22 8.81 -17.23
N LEU A 229 1.90 9.14 -18.48
CA LEU A 229 1.78 8.13 -19.53
C LEU A 229 2.97 8.17 -20.47
N ASP A 230 3.36 6.97 -20.86
CA ASP A 230 4.33 6.72 -21.90
C ASP A 230 3.67 6.93 -23.26
N VAL A 231 4.14 7.93 -24.01
CA VAL A 231 3.77 8.20 -25.41
C VAL A 231 4.97 8.07 -26.34
N GLN A 232 6.14 7.69 -25.81
CA GLN A 232 7.36 7.48 -26.56
C GLN A 232 7.14 6.57 -27.77
N ASN A 233 7.33 7.14 -28.94
CA ASN A 233 7.26 6.44 -30.19
C ASN A 233 7.96 7.28 -31.27
N PRO A 234 8.67 6.66 -32.25
CA PRO A 234 9.23 7.39 -33.38
C PRO A 234 8.20 8.24 -34.15
N SER A 235 6.94 7.81 -34.14
CA SER A 235 5.79 8.42 -34.85
C SER A 235 4.86 9.22 -33.93
N GLU A 236 5.22 9.47 -32.67
CA GLU A 236 4.38 10.28 -31.79
C GLU A 236 4.17 11.71 -32.33
N GLY A 237 3.04 12.29 -31.99
CA GLY A 237 2.69 13.65 -32.42
C GLY A 237 1.39 14.16 -31.79
N PRO A 238 0.83 15.25 -32.34
CA PRO A 238 -0.35 15.90 -31.79
C PRO A 238 -1.51 14.95 -31.47
N ASP A 239 -1.87 14.05 -32.39
CA ASP A 239 -3.02 13.15 -32.21
C ASP A 239 -2.82 12.20 -31.02
N THR A 240 -1.65 11.55 -30.93
CA THR A 240 -1.34 10.63 -29.83
C THR A 240 -1.21 11.35 -28.49
N TRP A 241 -0.67 12.58 -28.50
CA TRP A 241 -0.59 13.41 -27.30
C TRP A 241 -1.98 13.87 -26.84
N GLU A 242 -2.84 14.32 -27.75
CA GLU A 242 -4.21 14.71 -27.43
C GLU A 242 -5.01 13.54 -26.86
N GLU A 243 -4.89 12.34 -27.44
CA GLU A 243 -5.53 11.12 -26.92
C GLU A 243 -5.08 10.79 -25.49
N ALA A 244 -3.77 10.85 -25.22
CA ALA A 244 -3.24 10.60 -23.89
C ALA A 244 -3.72 11.67 -22.88
N LEU A 245 -3.71 12.94 -23.27
CA LEU A 245 -4.14 14.07 -22.42
C LEU A 245 -5.65 14.06 -22.15
N ALA A 246 -6.46 13.57 -23.10
CA ALA A 246 -7.91 13.45 -22.94
C ALA A 246 -8.31 12.53 -21.76
N LYS A 247 -7.40 11.65 -21.30
CA LYS A 247 -7.59 10.80 -20.11
C LYS A 247 -7.48 11.56 -18.79
N GLY A 248 -7.02 12.83 -18.82
CA GLY A 248 -6.85 13.67 -17.62
C GLY A 248 -5.53 13.48 -16.89
N VAL A 249 -4.49 13.02 -17.58
CA VAL A 249 -3.18 12.69 -17.00
C VAL A 249 -2.38 13.94 -16.61
N HIS A 250 -1.39 13.75 -15.76
CA HIS A 250 -0.58 14.82 -15.17
C HIS A 250 0.78 15.00 -15.85
N GLY A 251 1.17 14.05 -16.71
CA GLY A 251 2.41 14.12 -17.46
C GLY A 251 2.50 13.12 -18.59
N LEU A 252 3.41 13.39 -19.52
CA LEU A 252 3.72 12.54 -20.67
C LEU A 252 5.23 12.32 -20.77
N GLN A 253 5.63 11.07 -20.94
CA GLN A 253 6.99 10.70 -21.32
C GLN A 253 7.08 10.55 -22.84
N THR A 254 8.06 11.23 -23.45
CA THR A 254 8.14 11.44 -24.90
C THR A 254 9.58 11.30 -25.40
N ASP A 255 9.75 10.83 -26.62
CA ASP A 255 11.01 10.81 -27.37
C ASP A 255 11.30 12.17 -28.02
N HIS A 256 10.26 13.00 -28.22
CA HIS A 256 10.33 14.32 -28.88
C HIS A 256 9.98 15.48 -27.92
N PRO A 257 10.71 15.69 -26.80
CA PRO A 257 10.37 16.66 -25.76
C PRO A 257 10.25 18.10 -26.28
N ALA A 258 11.12 18.53 -27.21
CA ALA A 258 11.04 19.87 -27.78
C ALA A 258 9.74 20.13 -28.55
N LYS A 259 9.28 19.13 -29.31
CA LYS A 259 8.03 19.21 -30.09
C LYS A 259 6.83 19.20 -29.16
N LEU A 260 6.80 18.32 -28.17
CA LEU A 260 5.70 18.27 -27.19
C LEU A 260 5.60 19.58 -26.39
N VAL A 261 6.73 20.14 -25.94
CA VAL A 261 6.74 21.43 -25.24
C VAL A 261 6.19 22.56 -26.13
N ALA A 262 6.59 22.61 -27.40
CA ALA A 262 6.08 23.60 -28.34
C ALA A 262 4.57 23.45 -28.56
N PHE A 263 4.09 22.22 -28.80
CA PHE A 263 2.67 21.90 -28.95
C PHE A 263 1.84 22.34 -27.74
N LEU A 264 2.28 22.01 -26.52
CA LEU A 264 1.58 22.38 -25.29
C LEU A 264 1.58 23.89 -25.04
N LYS A 265 2.62 24.61 -25.48
CA LYS A 265 2.67 26.08 -25.40
C LYS A 265 1.69 26.73 -26.38
N ASP A 266 1.66 26.25 -27.63
CA ASP A 266 0.75 26.74 -28.68
C ASP A 266 -0.71 26.57 -28.28
N LYS A 267 -1.06 25.41 -27.71
CA LYS A 267 -2.41 25.14 -27.17
C LYS A 267 -2.72 25.87 -25.85
N GLY A 268 -1.72 26.47 -25.19
CA GLY A 268 -1.85 27.04 -23.85
C GLY A 268 -1.98 26.01 -22.71
N TRP A 269 -1.81 24.72 -22.99
CA TRP A 269 -2.00 23.61 -22.05
C TRP A 269 -0.83 23.37 -21.10
N ARG A 270 0.32 24.01 -21.31
CA ARG A 270 1.49 23.87 -20.42
C ARG A 270 1.16 24.25 -18.95
N ASN A 271 0.28 25.24 -18.77
CA ASN A 271 -0.18 25.73 -17.48
C ASN A 271 -1.71 25.65 -17.30
N ALA A 272 -2.46 25.45 -18.39
CA ALA A 272 -3.89 25.19 -18.35
C ALA A 272 -4.12 23.69 -18.20
N VAL A 273 -4.63 23.34 -17.05
CA VAL A 273 -5.16 22.01 -16.82
C VAL A 273 -6.51 21.98 -17.55
N PRO A 274 -6.80 20.99 -18.42
CA PRO A 274 -8.16 20.81 -18.92
C PRO A 274 -9.11 20.82 -17.71
N ALA A 275 -10.30 21.40 -17.81
CA ALA A 275 -11.22 21.60 -16.68
C ALA A 275 -11.62 20.30 -15.93
N THR A 276 -11.10 19.14 -16.34
CA THR A 276 -11.20 17.82 -15.72
C THR A 276 -10.00 17.40 -14.86
N ALA A 277 -8.84 18.08 -14.93
CA ALA A 277 -7.61 17.66 -14.26
C ALA A 277 -7.19 18.58 -13.08
N VAL A 278 -7.94 19.64 -12.76
CA VAL A 278 -7.88 20.26 -11.42
C VAL A 278 -8.97 19.59 -10.60
N LEU A 279 -8.69 18.37 -10.15
CA LEU A 279 -9.41 17.84 -8.99
C LEU A 279 -8.87 18.57 -7.75
N ARG A 280 -9.27 19.84 -7.59
CA ARG A 280 -9.79 20.20 -6.26
C ARG A 280 -11.06 19.38 -6.15
N THR A 281 -10.92 18.14 -5.68
CA THR A 281 -12.07 17.48 -5.08
C THR A 281 -12.49 18.41 -3.95
N GLU A 282 -13.56 19.17 -4.15
CA GLU A 282 -14.46 19.35 -3.02
C GLU A 282 -14.76 17.93 -2.58
N LYS A 283 -14.09 17.50 -1.50
CA LYS A 283 -14.27 16.18 -0.91
C LYS A 283 -15.78 16.04 -0.74
N LYS A 284 -16.43 15.30 -1.63
CA LYS A 284 -17.86 15.05 -1.54
C LYS A 284 -18.03 14.52 -0.13
N LYS A 285 -18.78 15.23 0.72
CA LYS A 285 -18.90 14.85 2.13
C LYS A 285 -19.28 13.38 2.16
N SER A 286 -18.46 12.57 2.80
CA SER A 286 -18.68 11.13 2.93
C SER A 286 -20.11 10.87 3.38
N GLY A 287 -20.75 9.83 2.83
CA GLY A 287 -22.09 9.38 3.24
C GLY A 287 -22.16 8.96 4.72
N TYR A 288 -20.99 8.86 5.36
CA TYR A 288 -20.80 8.47 6.74
C TYR A 288 -19.97 9.47 7.55
N ILE A 289 -19.99 9.30 8.87
CA ILE A 289 -19.22 10.01 9.87
C ILE A 289 -18.10 9.07 10.33
N THR A 290 -16.90 9.63 10.51
CA THR A 290 -15.74 8.89 11.04
C THR A 290 -15.42 9.38 12.44
N LEU A 291 -15.36 8.44 13.39
CA LEU A 291 -14.92 8.68 14.76
C LEU A 291 -13.62 7.88 14.97
N LYS A 292 -12.51 8.56 15.22
CA LYS A 292 -11.18 7.95 15.37
C LYS A 292 -10.79 7.79 16.83
N ASN A 293 -10.00 6.77 17.13
CA ASN A 293 -9.30 6.58 18.40
C ASN A 293 -10.23 6.59 19.63
N ILE A 294 -11.40 5.97 19.50
CA ILE A 294 -12.31 5.78 20.63
C ILE A 294 -11.71 4.73 21.55
N LYS A 295 -11.42 5.12 22.79
CA LYS A 295 -10.94 4.19 23.81
C LYS A 295 -12.06 3.31 24.33
N TYR A 296 -11.89 1.98 24.24
CA TYR A 296 -12.87 1.01 24.74
C TYR A 296 -12.44 0.31 26.04
N ALA A 297 -11.14 0.33 26.37
CA ALA A 297 -10.58 -0.22 27.62
C ALA A 297 -9.21 0.40 27.96
N ASP A 298 -8.66 0.05 29.12
CA ASP A 298 -7.44 0.65 29.70
C ASP A 298 -6.16 -0.18 29.47
N ALA A 299 -5.83 -0.49 28.21
CA ALA A 299 -4.47 -0.97 27.87
C ALA A 299 -3.46 0.18 27.76
N ALA A 300 -2.17 -0.16 27.87
CA ALA A 300 -1.09 0.79 27.64
C ALA A 300 -1.08 1.27 26.17
N GLY A 301 -0.84 2.55 25.94
CA GLY A 301 -0.75 3.12 24.59
C GLY A 301 -2.07 3.07 23.79
N ASN A 302 -1.98 2.60 22.55
CA ASN A 302 -3.06 2.68 21.54
C ASN A 302 -3.77 1.33 21.28
N GLU A 303 -3.54 0.33 22.12
CA GLU A 303 -3.96 -1.06 21.88
C GLU A 303 -5.45 -1.30 22.15
N ASN A 304 -6.10 -0.50 23.00
CA ASN A 304 -7.55 -0.58 23.24
C ASN A 304 -8.30 0.62 22.66
N LEU A 305 -7.99 0.92 21.40
CA LEU A 305 -8.66 1.94 20.59
C LEU A 305 -9.43 1.30 19.44
N LEU A 306 -10.53 1.94 19.04
CA LEU A 306 -11.29 1.61 17.84
C LEU A 306 -11.60 2.85 17.01
N ASP A 307 -11.83 2.63 15.72
CA ASP A 307 -12.38 3.61 14.79
C ASP A 307 -13.78 3.17 14.40
N ALA A 308 -14.74 4.09 14.37
CA ALA A 308 -16.11 3.83 13.96
C ALA A 308 -16.46 4.66 12.73
N TYR A 309 -17.08 3.98 11.75
CA TYR A 309 -17.59 4.55 10.52
C TYR A 309 -19.10 4.33 10.51
N VAL A 310 -19.87 5.42 10.58
CA VAL A 310 -21.31 5.37 10.85
C VAL A 310 -22.08 6.13 9.77
N PRO A 311 -23.09 5.55 9.11
CA PRO A 311 -23.87 6.25 8.09
C PRO A 311 -24.49 7.53 8.67
N ARG A 312 -24.57 8.61 7.90
CA ARG A 312 -25.14 9.88 8.42
C ARG A 312 -26.60 9.76 8.85
N ASN A 313 -27.33 8.84 8.25
CA ASN A 313 -28.73 8.52 8.52
C ASN A 313 -28.92 7.32 9.47
N HIS A 314 -27.93 7.01 10.31
CA HIS A 314 -28.01 5.91 11.28
C HIS A 314 -29.17 6.07 12.27
N THR A 315 -29.69 4.93 12.72
CA THR A 315 -30.79 4.81 13.69
C THR A 315 -30.48 3.68 14.67
N ASP A 316 -31.29 3.51 15.71
CA ASP A 316 -31.15 2.41 16.67
C ASP A 316 -31.27 1.00 16.05
N SER A 317 -31.77 0.86 14.82
CA SER A 317 -31.74 -0.40 14.06
C SER A 317 -30.46 -0.62 13.24
N THR A 318 -29.59 0.40 13.09
CA THR A 318 -28.39 0.31 12.26
C THR A 318 -27.49 -0.83 12.73
N ARG A 319 -27.30 -1.81 11.84
CA ARG A 319 -26.51 -3.02 12.06
C ARG A 319 -25.01 -2.72 12.15
N VAL A 320 -24.29 -3.48 12.96
CA VAL A 320 -22.87 -3.24 13.24
C VAL A 320 -22.01 -4.42 12.79
N ILE A 321 -21.00 -4.13 11.97
CA ILE A 321 -19.92 -5.05 11.60
C ILE A 321 -18.67 -4.63 12.36
N VAL A 322 -18.04 -5.56 13.07
CA VAL A 322 -16.78 -5.32 13.79
C VAL A 322 -15.65 -6.01 13.03
N TYR A 323 -14.72 -5.21 12.53
CA TYR A 323 -13.49 -5.67 11.89
C TYR A 323 -12.34 -5.77 12.90
N ILE A 324 -11.64 -6.91 12.86
CA ILE A 324 -10.46 -7.20 13.66
C ILE A 324 -9.29 -7.41 12.70
N HIS A 325 -8.25 -6.59 12.84
CA HIS A 325 -7.11 -6.63 11.93
C HIS A 325 -6.24 -7.89 12.11
N GLY A 326 -5.57 -8.29 11.03
CA GLY A 326 -4.58 -9.35 11.04
C GLY A 326 -3.23 -8.90 11.59
N GLY A 327 -2.18 -9.69 11.33
CA GLY A 327 -0.82 -9.34 11.76
C GLY A 327 -0.25 -10.28 12.82
N SER A 328 -0.56 -11.58 12.73
CA SER A 328 0.13 -12.61 13.54
C SER A 328 0.08 -12.34 15.06
N TRP A 329 -1.01 -11.71 15.53
CA TRP A 329 -1.23 -11.26 16.91
C TRP A 329 -0.15 -10.34 17.51
N SER A 330 0.83 -9.89 16.73
CA SER A 330 2.03 -9.17 17.18
C SER A 330 2.25 -7.84 16.43
N ARG A 331 1.51 -7.61 15.35
CA ARG A 331 1.46 -6.37 14.57
C ARG A 331 0.05 -6.13 14.06
N GLY A 332 -0.12 -5.03 13.35
CA GLY A 332 -1.37 -4.64 12.71
C GLY A 332 -1.99 -3.42 13.38
N ASP A 333 -2.94 -2.78 12.69
CA ASP A 333 -3.70 -1.65 13.22
C ASP A 333 -5.09 -1.56 12.58
N LYS A 334 -6.04 -0.99 13.33
CA LYS A 334 -7.42 -0.69 12.91
C LYS A 334 -7.52 0.17 11.64
N SER A 335 -6.47 0.90 11.27
CA SER A 335 -6.41 1.66 10.02
C SER A 335 -6.20 0.79 8.77
N GLU A 336 -5.87 -0.48 8.92
CA GLU A 336 -5.67 -1.41 7.80
C GLU A 336 -6.98 -1.84 7.12
N PHE A 337 -8.14 -1.56 7.71
CA PHE A 337 -9.42 -1.87 7.08
C PHE A 337 -9.60 -1.06 5.79
N PRO A 338 -9.79 -1.70 4.61
CA PRO A 338 -9.78 -1.00 3.33
C PRO A 338 -10.85 0.08 3.20
N GLU A 339 -10.47 1.28 2.74
CA GLU A 339 -11.42 2.39 2.53
C GLU A 339 -12.53 2.05 1.52
N ALA A 340 -12.23 1.20 0.53
CA ALA A 340 -13.21 0.67 -0.42
C ALA A 340 -14.36 -0.08 0.28
N PHE A 341 -14.02 -0.90 1.29
CA PHE A 341 -15.00 -1.67 2.06
C PHE A 341 -15.82 -0.74 2.97
N ILE A 342 -15.21 0.31 3.53
CA ILE A 342 -15.94 1.32 4.33
C ILE A 342 -16.95 2.06 3.45
N GLU A 343 -16.56 2.53 2.27
CA GLU A 343 -17.46 3.23 1.35
C GLU A 343 -18.64 2.34 0.93
N GLU A 344 -18.37 1.07 0.61
CA GLU A 344 -19.40 0.13 0.22
C GLU A 344 -20.34 -0.21 1.38
N LEU A 345 -19.82 -0.73 2.50
CA LEU A 345 -20.62 -1.18 3.64
C LEU A 345 -21.36 -0.03 4.33
N VAL A 346 -20.67 1.10 4.53
CA VAL A 346 -21.19 2.22 5.33
C VAL A 346 -21.86 3.25 4.44
N GLY A 347 -21.16 3.71 3.40
CA GLY A 347 -21.64 4.76 2.50
C GLY A 347 -22.83 4.33 1.65
N LYS A 348 -22.82 3.11 1.12
CA LYS A 348 -23.86 2.62 0.19
C LYS A 348 -24.87 1.68 0.83
N ARG A 349 -24.43 0.74 1.68
CA ARG A 349 -25.32 -0.28 2.26
C ARG A 349 -25.94 0.10 3.61
N GLY A 350 -25.36 1.05 4.34
CA GLY A 350 -25.92 1.57 5.59
C GLY A 350 -25.59 0.75 6.84
N TYR A 351 -24.55 -0.09 6.81
CA TYR A 351 -23.98 -0.67 8.03
C TYR A 351 -23.18 0.37 8.81
N ALA A 352 -23.11 0.24 10.14
CA ALA A 352 -22.01 0.82 10.90
C ALA A 352 -20.84 -0.19 10.89
N VAL A 353 -19.62 0.30 10.64
CA VAL A 353 -18.40 -0.51 10.73
C VAL A 353 -17.53 0.01 11.86
N VAL A 354 -17.08 -0.90 12.72
CA VAL A 354 -16.11 -0.62 13.78
C VAL A 354 -14.85 -1.41 13.49
N SER A 355 -13.71 -0.73 13.38
CA SER A 355 -12.39 -1.37 13.25
C SER A 355 -11.64 -1.21 14.56
N MET A 356 -11.18 -2.30 15.18
CA MET A 356 -10.57 -2.26 16.51
C MET A 356 -9.12 -2.73 16.54
N ASN A 357 -8.31 -2.08 17.38
CA ASN A 357 -7.04 -2.62 17.87
C ASN A 357 -7.30 -3.58 19.03
N TYR A 358 -6.32 -4.44 19.30
CA TYR A 358 -6.23 -5.29 20.49
C TYR A 358 -4.78 -5.34 20.96
N ARG A 359 -4.51 -5.79 22.20
CA ARG A 359 -3.15 -5.94 22.70
C ARG A 359 -2.33 -6.91 21.86
N LEU A 360 -1.15 -6.47 21.45
CA LEU A 360 -0.25 -7.23 20.58
C LEU A 360 0.84 -7.89 21.39
N VAL A 361 1.22 -9.11 21.00
CA VAL A 361 2.33 -9.82 21.61
C VAL A 361 3.63 -9.08 21.34
N LYS A 362 4.28 -8.60 22.40
CA LYS A 362 5.57 -7.88 22.34
C LYS A 362 6.46 -8.35 23.49
N ASP A 363 7.69 -8.75 23.16
CA ASP A 363 8.71 -9.14 24.14
C ASP A 363 8.22 -10.18 25.18
N GLY A 364 7.41 -11.16 24.72
CA GLY A 364 6.84 -12.21 25.57
C GLY A 364 5.72 -11.77 26.51
N LYS A 365 5.22 -10.53 26.36
CA LYS A 365 4.06 -10.00 27.09
C LYS A 365 2.80 -10.06 26.22
N ASP A 366 1.65 -9.92 26.89
CA ASP A 366 0.32 -9.94 26.27
C ASP A 366 0.10 -11.18 25.39
N LEU A 367 0.60 -12.34 25.84
CA LEU A 367 0.29 -13.64 25.26
C LEU A 367 -1.22 -13.93 25.36
N PHE A 368 -1.69 -14.93 24.61
CA PHE A 368 -3.05 -15.44 24.77
C PHE A 368 -3.36 -15.72 26.26
N PRO A 369 -4.51 -15.28 26.83
CA PRO A 369 -5.74 -14.81 26.16
C PRO A 369 -5.91 -13.29 26.05
N ALA A 370 -4.84 -12.48 26.15
CA ALA A 370 -4.97 -11.01 26.18
C ALA A 370 -5.83 -10.43 25.02
N GLN A 371 -5.65 -10.97 23.82
CA GLN A 371 -6.33 -10.54 22.60
C GLN A 371 -7.83 -10.81 22.65
N ILE A 372 -8.24 -12.03 23.03
CA ILE A 372 -9.66 -12.39 23.06
C ILE A 372 -10.40 -11.64 24.18
N THR A 373 -9.74 -11.41 25.32
CA THR A 373 -10.26 -10.53 26.39
C THR A 373 -10.51 -9.10 25.90
N ASP A 374 -9.71 -8.61 24.96
CA ASP A 374 -9.90 -7.27 24.40
C ASP A 374 -11.08 -7.22 23.43
N VAL A 375 -11.33 -8.29 22.66
CA VAL A 375 -12.54 -8.45 21.83
C VAL A 375 -13.80 -8.45 22.71
N GLU A 376 -13.80 -9.16 23.84
CA GLU A 376 -14.90 -9.13 24.83
C GLU A 376 -15.17 -7.72 25.35
N LYS A 377 -14.12 -7.01 25.77
CA LYS A 377 -14.24 -5.63 26.25
C LYS A 377 -14.77 -4.69 25.17
N ALA A 378 -14.32 -4.84 23.92
CA ALA A 378 -14.78 -4.02 22.80
C ALA A 378 -16.27 -4.26 22.50
N LEU A 379 -16.72 -5.51 22.44
CA LEU A 379 -18.14 -5.83 22.19
C LEU A 379 -19.05 -5.40 23.35
N LYS A 380 -18.56 -5.52 24.58
CA LYS A 380 -19.25 -4.95 25.75
C LYS A 380 -19.35 -3.42 25.64
N PHE A 381 -18.25 -2.75 25.33
CA PHE A 381 -18.25 -1.30 25.12
C PHE A 381 -19.24 -0.88 24.03
N LEU A 382 -19.26 -1.58 22.90
CA LEU A 382 -20.20 -1.30 21.81
C LEU A 382 -21.65 -1.55 22.24
N THR A 383 -21.94 -2.60 23.00
CA THR A 383 -23.27 -2.79 23.60
C THR A 383 -23.66 -1.58 24.45
N ASP A 384 -22.79 -1.18 25.38
CA ASP A 384 -23.06 -0.15 26.38
C ASP A 384 -23.23 1.25 25.76
N LYS A 385 -22.62 1.51 24.59
CA LYS A 385 -22.69 2.81 23.88
C LYS A 385 -23.79 2.91 22.83
N SER A 386 -24.48 1.82 22.52
CA SER A 386 -25.51 1.74 21.47
C SER A 386 -26.58 2.82 21.56
N LYS A 387 -27.16 3.05 22.74
CA LYS A 387 -28.16 4.11 22.95
C LYS A 387 -27.60 5.52 22.70
N LYS A 388 -26.35 5.76 23.10
CA LYS A 388 -25.69 7.07 22.95
C LYS A 388 -25.44 7.40 21.48
N TYR A 389 -25.01 6.43 20.69
CA TYR A 389 -24.61 6.62 19.29
C TYR A 389 -25.64 6.08 18.29
N LYS A 390 -26.83 5.68 18.74
CA LYS A 390 -27.97 5.22 17.93
C LYS A 390 -27.58 4.15 16.91
N TYR A 391 -27.26 2.95 17.38
CA TYR A 391 -27.11 1.76 16.54
C TYR A 391 -27.62 0.54 17.28
N ASN A 392 -27.76 -0.58 16.58
CA ASN A 392 -28.13 -1.85 17.19
C ASN A 392 -26.92 -2.44 17.93
N GLY A 393 -26.91 -2.31 19.26
CA GLY A 393 -25.88 -2.89 20.14
C GLY A 393 -26.17 -4.31 20.63
N SER A 394 -27.24 -4.92 20.12
CA SER A 394 -27.69 -6.26 20.53
C SER A 394 -27.23 -7.35 19.56
N GLU A 395 -26.86 -6.98 18.34
CA GLU A 395 -26.44 -7.93 17.32
C GLU A 395 -25.23 -7.42 16.54
N PHE A 396 -24.26 -8.28 16.29
CA PHE A 396 -23.02 -7.96 15.57
C PHE A 396 -22.68 -9.04 14.55
N VAL A 397 -21.99 -8.66 13.48
CA VAL A 397 -21.17 -9.58 12.68
C VAL A 397 -19.70 -9.29 12.97
N LEU A 398 -18.90 -10.34 13.15
CA LEU A 398 -17.45 -10.21 13.29
C LEU A 398 -16.78 -10.53 11.96
N MET A 399 -15.81 -9.72 11.59
CA MET A 399 -15.00 -9.88 10.39
C MET A 399 -13.54 -9.73 10.77
N GLY A 400 -12.65 -10.48 10.14
CA GLY A 400 -11.22 -10.25 10.33
C GLY A 400 -10.38 -10.95 9.30
N GLY A 401 -9.12 -10.54 9.21
CA GLY A 401 -8.12 -11.17 8.35
C GLY A 401 -7.07 -11.93 9.15
N SER A 402 -6.70 -13.14 8.74
CA SER A 402 -5.64 -13.92 9.38
C SER A 402 -5.87 -14.04 10.90
N ALA A 403 -4.93 -13.58 11.73
CA ALA A 403 -5.07 -13.49 13.20
C ALA A 403 -6.39 -12.82 13.68
N GLY A 404 -6.90 -11.82 12.96
CA GLY A 404 -8.16 -11.16 13.31
C GLY A 404 -9.39 -12.02 13.01
N ALA A 405 -9.35 -12.81 11.94
CA ALA A 405 -10.39 -13.78 11.62
C ALA A 405 -10.41 -14.92 12.64
N HIS A 406 -9.23 -15.38 13.06
CA HIS A 406 -9.07 -16.30 14.19
C HIS A 406 -9.77 -15.78 15.46
N LEU A 407 -9.52 -14.53 15.85
CA LEU A 407 -10.17 -13.93 17.02
C LEU A 407 -11.70 -13.78 16.83
N ALA A 408 -12.15 -13.42 15.62
CA ALA A 408 -13.56 -13.33 15.29
C ALA A 408 -14.27 -14.69 15.45
N MET A 409 -13.69 -15.76 14.90
CA MET A 409 -14.20 -17.12 15.03
C MET A 409 -14.14 -17.62 16.47
N LEU A 410 -13.01 -17.39 17.17
CA LEU A 410 -12.85 -17.81 18.56
C LEU A 410 -13.91 -17.16 19.46
N TYR A 411 -14.16 -15.87 19.28
CA TYR A 411 -15.22 -15.20 20.01
C TYR A 411 -16.60 -15.79 19.67
N ALA A 412 -16.90 -15.92 18.38
CA ALA A 412 -18.21 -16.38 17.92
C ALA A 412 -18.56 -17.78 18.43
N TYR A 413 -17.60 -18.70 18.45
CA TYR A 413 -17.83 -20.09 18.85
C TYR A 413 -17.56 -20.36 20.34
N GLY A 414 -16.62 -19.63 20.97
CA GLY A 414 -16.23 -19.88 22.37
C GLY A 414 -16.79 -18.89 23.39
N HIS A 415 -16.97 -17.62 23.01
CA HIS A 415 -17.24 -16.52 23.97
C HIS A 415 -18.59 -15.81 23.76
N ASN A 416 -19.35 -16.16 22.72
CA ASN A 416 -20.64 -15.57 22.39
C ASN A 416 -21.79 -16.06 23.30
N THR A 417 -21.62 -15.94 24.63
CA THR A 417 -22.55 -16.42 25.66
C THR A 417 -23.91 -15.71 25.58
N GLU A 418 -23.92 -14.41 25.29
CA GLU A 418 -25.14 -13.61 25.10
C GLU A 418 -25.76 -13.76 23.69
N LYS A 419 -25.18 -14.58 22.82
CA LYS A 419 -25.65 -14.82 21.44
C LYS A 419 -25.86 -13.55 20.61
N LYS A 420 -25.04 -12.53 20.85
CA LYS A 420 -25.08 -11.25 20.12
C LYS A 420 -24.37 -11.33 18.77
N VAL A 421 -23.35 -12.16 18.62
CA VAL A 421 -22.73 -12.37 17.30
C VAL A 421 -23.63 -13.27 16.46
N LYS A 422 -24.01 -12.78 15.28
CA LYS A 422 -24.95 -13.42 14.35
C LYS A 422 -24.30 -14.00 13.10
N GLY A 423 -23.02 -13.70 12.88
CA GLY A 423 -22.25 -14.31 11.80
C GLY A 423 -20.78 -13.92 11.84
N VAL A 424 -19.99 -14.64 11.06
CA VAL A 424 -18.56 -14.42 10.88
C VAL A 424 -18.21 -14.29 9.40
N VAL A 425 -17.35 -13.34 9.08
CA VAL A 425 -16.65 -13.24 7.79
C VAL A 425 -15.17 -13.54 8.06
N ASP A 426 -14.74 -14.73 7.66
CA ASP A 426 -13.37 -15.23 7.80
C ASP A 426 -12.57 -14.92 6.53
N LEU A 427 -11.61 -13.99 6.64
CA LEU A 427 -10.63 -13.70 5.60
C LEU A 427 -9.33 -14.47 5.96
N TRP A 428 -9.25 -15.73 5.54
CA TRP A 428 -8.07 -16.63 5.62
C TRP A 428 -7.45 -16.79 7.03
N GLY A 429 -8.27 -16.97 8.06
CA GLY A 429 -7.84 -17.18 9.45
C GLY A 429 -7.48 -18.63 9.80
N PRO A 430 -6.53 -18.85 10.74
CA PRO A 430 -6.33 -20.17 11.31
C PRO A 430 -7.48 -20.57 12.24
N THR A 431 -7.90 -21.82 12.16
CA THR A 431 -9.08 -22.36 12.87
C THR A 431 -8.71 -23.41 13.91
N ASP A 432 -7.56 -24.07 13.74
CA ASP A 432 -7.01 -25.11 14.61
C ASP A 432 -5.49 -24.92 14.75
N LEU A 433 -5.07 -24.39 15.90
CA LEU A 433 -3.68 -24.16 16.27
C LEU A 433 -2.98 -25.43 16.79
N THR A 434 -3.67 -26.56 16.83
CA THR A 434 -3.05 -27.88 17.13
C THR A 434 -2.69 -28.64 15.86
N ASP A 435 -3.23 -28.23 14.70
CA ASP A 435 -3.10 -28.93 13.43
C ASP A 435 -1.65 -28.97 12.95
N LYS A 436 -1.18 -30.16 12.54
CA LYS A 436 0.19 -30.40 12.05
C LYS A 436 0.61 -29.54 10.86
N THR A 437 -0.33 -29.07 10.05
CA THR A 437 -0.08 -28.18 8.89
C THR A 437 0.25 -26.76 9.35
N VAL A 438 -0.20 -26.37 10.55
CA VAL A 438 0.15 -25.10 11.21
C VAL A 438 1.36 -25.29 12.15
N ARG A 439 1.45 -26.47 12.77
CA ARG A 439 2.45 -26.85 13.79
C ARG A 439 3.61 -27.67 13.23
N ALA A 440 3.98 -27.44 11.98
CA ALA A 440 5.13 -28.09 11.38
C ALA A 440 6.42 -27.55 12.01
N ASP A 441 7.25 -28.44 12.56
CA ASP A 441 8.45 -28.06 13.34
C ASP A 441 9.38 -27.14 12.54
N GLY A 442 9.77 -26.02 13.17
CA GLY A 442 10.62 -25.00 12.58
C GLY A 442 9.96 -24.09 11.53
N SER A 443 8.68 -24.29 11.20
CA SER A 443 7.98 -23.42 10.23
C SER A 443 7.67 -22.03 10.79
N ASP A 444 7.51 -21.04 9.90
CA ASP A 444 7.14 -19.68 10.30
C ASP A 444 5.75 -19.62 10.97
N ALA A 445 4.81 -20.47 10.52
CA ALA A 445 3.50 -20.62 11.13
C ALA A 445 3.61 -21.14 12.57
N ASP A 446 4.40 -22.19 12.78
CA ASP A 446 4.64 -22.80 14.08
C ASP A 446 5.27 -21.81 15.06
N ASN A 447 6.34 -21.13 14.63
CA ASN A 447 7.02 -20.10 15.41
C ASN A 447 6.08 -18.92 15.78
N THR A 448 5.17 -18.56 14.87
CA THR A 448 4.18 -17.51 15.12
C THR A 448 3.18 -17.93 16.19
N VAL A 449 2.67 -19.17 16.13
CA VAL A 449 1.76 -19.71 17.13
C VAL A 449 2.45 -19.88 18.48
N ILE A 450 3.71 -20.36 18.53
CA ILE A 450 4.50 -20.44 19.77
C ILE A 450 4.62 -19.07 20.42
N ARG A 451 4.92 -18.04 19.63
CA ARG A 451 5.04 -16.67 20.15
C ARG A 451 3.71 -16.16 20.70
N PHE A 452 2.60 -16.50 20.06
CA PHE A 452 1.26 -16.09 20.49
C PHE A 452 0.83 -16.77 21.79
N LEU A 453 1.05 -18.08 21.91
CA LEU A 453 0.62 -18.88 23.06
C LEU A 453 1.62 -18.84 24.22
N GLY A 454 2.91 -18.64 23.93
CA GLY A 454 3.99 -18.88 24.88
C GLY A 454 4.25 -20.37 25.15
N GLU A 455 3.72 -21.26 24.30
CA GLU A 455 3.75 -22.71 24.47
C GLU A 455 4.21 -23.40 23.19
N LYS A 456 5.07 -24.41 23.32
CA LYS A 456 5.64 -25.18 22.21
C LYS A 456 4.87 -26.46 21.92
N ASP A 457 4.29 -27.11 22.92
CA ASP A 457 3.56 -28.36 22.71
C ASP A 457 2.24 -28.09 21.96
N PRO A 458 2.08 -28.59 20.71
CA PRO A 458 0.83 -28.42 19.96
C PRO A 458 -0.38 -29.10 20.62
N ASN A 459 -0.16 -30.04 21.55
CA ASN A 459 -1.23 -30.74 22.26
C ASN A 459 -1.64 -30.08 23.58
N ALA A 460 -0.92 -29.04 24.00
CA ALA A 460 -1.19 -28.33 25.24
C ALA A 460 -2.62 -27.77 25.25
N GLN A 461 -3.23 -27.70 26.43
CA GLN A 461 -4.60 -27.25 26.57
C GLN A 461 -4.79 -25.82 26.02
N ILE A 462 -3.80 -24.94 26.20
CA ILE A 462 -3.83 -23.57 25.69
C ILE A 462 -3.95 -23.50 24.15
N ALA A 463 -3.37 -24.46 23.42
CA ALA A 463 -3.51 -24.52 21.97
C ALA A 463 -4.94 -24.88 21.55
N LYS A 464 -5.61 -25.76 22.29
CA LYS A 464 -7.03 -26.11 22.10
C LYS A 464 -7.94 -24.96 22.51
N ASP A 465 -7.66 -24.33 23.65
CA ASP A 465 -8.41 -23.18 24.16
C ASP A 465 -8.35 -22.01 23.18
N ALA A 466 -7.21 -21.81 22.52
CA ALA A 466 -7.02 -20.81 21.50
C ALA A 466 -7.54 -21.23 20.12
N SER A 467 -8.04 -22.44 19.90
CA SER A 467 -8.47 -22.92 18.59
C SER A 467 -9.99 -22.78 18.39
N PRO A 468 -10.48 -21.90 17.50
CA PRO A 468 -11.92 -21.74 17.25
C PRO A 468 -12.65 -23.06 16.95
N SER A 469 -11.99 -23.97 16.22
CA SER A 469 -12.57 -25.25 15.81
C SER A 469 -12.95 -26.12 17.02
N TYR A 470 -12.26 -26.02 18.16
CA TYR A 470 -12.54 -26.81 19.35
C TYR A 470 -13.79 -26.34 20.10
N HIS A 471 -14.18 -25.07 19.93
CA HIS A 471 -15.36 -24.47 20.57
C HIS A 471 -16.61 -24.55 19.70
N LEU A 472 -16.46 -24.93 18.43
CA LEU A 472 -17.58 -25.07 17.51
C LEU A 472 -18.42 -26.32 17.83
N THR A 473 -19.66 -26.06 18.25
CA THR A 473 -20.75 -27.02 18.42
C THR A 473 -21.99 -26.54 17.64
N LYS A 474 -23.05 -27.35 17.61
CA LYS A 474 -24.33 -26.95 16.98
C LYS A 474 -24.95 -25.71 17.67
N GLU A 475 -24.74 -25.57 18.98
CA GLU A 475 -25.29 -24.48 19.79
C GLU A 475 -24.45 -23.21 19.69
N THR A 476 -23.15 -23.33 19.46
CA THR A 476 -22.23 -22.19 19.37
C THR A 476 -22.02 -21.70 17.94
N GLY A 477 -22.28 -22.55 16.94
CA GLY A 477 -22.14 -22.21 15.53
C GLY A 477 -23.02 -21.02 15.11
N VAL A 478 -22.43 -20.15 14.30
CA VAL A 478 -23.11 -19.02 13.66
C VAL A 478 -22.85 -19.06 12.15
N PRO A 479 -23.74 -18.48 11.31
CA PRO A 479 -23.50 -18.34 9.88
C PRO A 479 -22.10 -17.81 9.57
N THR A 480 -21.32 -18.56 8.78
CA THR A 480 -19.91 -18.21 8.51
C THR A 480 -19.56 -18.34 7.03
N ILE A 481 -19.00 -17.27 6.46
CA ILE A 481 -18.37 -17.30 5.13
C ILE A 481 -16.86 -17.28 5.28
N LEU A 482 -16.16 -18.15 4.53
CA LEU A 482 -14.72 -18.34 4.58
C LEU A 482 -14.10 -18.06 3.21
N PHE A 483 -13.05 -17.27 3.16
CA PHE A 483 -12.26 -17.00 1.95
C PHE A 483 -10.81 -17.44 2.18
N HIS A 484 -10.23 -18.20 1.25
CA HIS A 484 -8.87 -18.72 1.43
C HIS A 484 -8.06 -18.80 0.12
N GLY A 485 -6.78 -18.44 0.19
CA GLY A 485 -5.84 -18.63 -0.91
C GLY A 485 -5.28 -20.07 -0.95
N GLY A 486 -5.30 -20.71 -2.11
CA GLY A 486 -4.86 -22.10 -2.27
C GLY A 486 -3.35 -22.32 -2.07
N GLN A 487 -2.55 -21.25 -2.23
CA GLN A 487 -1.09 -21.26 -2.04
C GLN A 487 -0.67 -20.50 -0.77
N ASP A 488 -1.55 -20.37 0.22
CA ASP A 488 -1.22 -19.69 1.49
C ASP A 488 -0.13 -20.44 2.27
N PRO A 489 1.09 -19.87 2.42
CA PRO A 489 2.20 -20.53 3.10
C PRO A 489 2.17 -20.37 4.62
N LEU A 490 1.26 -19.55 5.17
CA LEU A 490 1.19 -19.23 6.60
C LEU A 490 0.00 -19.91 7.26
N VAL A 491 -1.16 -19.89 6.60
CA VAL A 491 -2.37 -20.56 7.07
C VAL A 491 -2.76 -21.56 6.00
N HIS A 492 -2.42 -22.83 6.21
CA HIS A 492 -2.70 -23.86 5.22
C HIS A 492 -4.21 -23.94 4.91
N VAL A 493 -4.56 -24.10 3.63
CA VAL A 493 -5.95 -24.09 3.12
C VAL A 493 -6.88 -25.09 3.82
N SER A 494 -6.33 -26.19 4.34
CA SER A 494 -7.08 -27.18 5.11
C SER A 494 -7.77 -26.59 6.35
N GLN A 495 -7.28 -25.48 6.89
CA GLN A 495 -7.90 -24.79 8.03
C GLN A 495 -9.33 -24.33 7.71
N ALA A 496 -9.53 -23.70 6.54
CA ALA A 496 -10.85 -23.29 6.08
C ALA A 496 -11.71 -24.49 5.63
N GLU A 497 -11.11 -25.43 4.88
CA GLU A 497 -11.84 -26.62 4.41
C GLU A 497 -12.40 -27.48 5.55
N ASN A 498 -11.60 -27.72 6.59
CA ASN A 498 -12.00 -28.53 7.74
C ASN A 498 -13.09 -27.82 8.55
N LEU A 499 -12.96 -26.50 8.76
CA LEU A 499 -13.99 -25.73 9.44
C LEU A 499 -15.31 -25.72 8.65
N TYR A 500 -15.25 -25.50 7.34
CA TYR A 500 -16.42 -25.55 6.47
C TYR A 500 -17.15 -26.90 6.54
N LYS A 501 -16.41 -28.01 6.42
CA LYS A 501 -16.97 -29.37 6.56
C LYS A 501 -17.63 -29.57 7.93
N LYS A 502 -17.01 -29.06 9.00
CA LYS A 502 -17.54 -29.15 10.37
C LYS A 502 -18.81 -28.32 10.56
N LEU A 503 -18.89 -27.12 9.98
CA LEU A 503 -20.10 -26.30 10.00
C LEU A 503 -21.27 -27.00 9.29
N LEU A 504 -21.01 -27.54 8.10
CA LEU A 504 -22.02 -28.27 7.32
C LEU A 504 -22.54 -29.50 8.05
N SER A 505 -21.66 -30.29 8.69
CA SER A 505 -22.07 -31.50 9.41
C SER A 505 -22.96 -31.20 10.62
N MET A 506 -22.91 -29.97 11.14
CA MET A 506 -23.76 -29.47 12.23
C MET A 506 -25.03 -28.75 11.74
N GLY A 507 -25.19 -28.58 10.42
CA GLY A 507 -26.30 -27.82 9.83
C GLY A 507 -26.18 -26.30 10.03
N VAL A 508 -24.99 -25.80 10.35
CA VAL A 508 -24.73 -24.36 10.48
C VAL A 508 -24.54 -23.78 9.08
N PRO A 509 -25.25 -22.70 8.69
CA PRO A 509 -25.06 -22.09 7.38
C PRO A 509 -23.60 -21.68 7.15
N ALA A 510 -23.01 -22.16 6.08
CA ALA A 510 -21.63 -21.81 5.73
C ALA A 510 -21.44 -21.68 4.21
N GLN A 511 -20.45 -20.87 3.83
CA GLN A 511 -19.99 -20.74 2.45
C GLN A 511 -18.46 -20.70 2.45
N TYR A 512 -17.83 -21.35 1.48
CA TYR A 512 -16.38 -21.42 1.35
C TYR A 512 -15.95 -21.05 -0.06
N GLU A 513 -15.01 -20.11 -0.16
CA GLU A 513 -14.48 -19.57 -1.40
C GLU A 513 -12.97 -19.79 -1.46
N LEU A 514 -12.54 -20.63 -2.40
CA LEU A 514 -11.13 -20.94 -2.64
C LEU A 514 -10.61 -20.16 -3.84
N TYR A 515 -9.42 -19.58 -3.69
CA TYR A 515 -8.70 -18.86 -4.73
C TYR A 515 -7.37 -19.59 -4.99
N PRO A 516 -7.32 -20.56 -5.93
CA PRO A 516 -6.24 -21.53 -6.02
C PRO A 516 -4.83 -20.95 -6.15
N GLU A 517 -4.69 -19.81 -6.85
CA GLU A 517 -3.41 -19.17 -7.14
C GLU A 517 -3.00 -18.12 -6.09
N ASP A 518 -3.93 -17.74 -5.21
CA ASP A 518 -3.67 -16.70 -4.22
C ASP A 518 -2.91 -17.25 -3.02
N LYS A 519 -2.07 -16.39 -2.44
CA LYS A 519 -1.30 -16.64 -1.21
C LYS A 519 -1.97 -15.95 -0.02
N HIS A 520 -1.24 -15.80 1.09
CA HIS A 520 -1.71 -15.04 2.25
C HIS A 520 -1.97 -13.57 1.90
N GLY A 521 -3.20 -13.09 2.09
CA GLY A 521 -3.57 -11.68 1.87
C GLY A 521 -4.24 -11.34 0.54
N MET A 522 -4.39 -12.33 -0.36
CA MET A 522 -5.13 -12.27 -1.64
C MET A 522 -4.68 -11.19 -2.64
N SER A 523 -4.90 -11.44 -3.93
CA SER A 523 -4.62 -10.45 -4.98
C SER A 523 -5.67 -9.33 -4.98
N ALA A 524 -5.34 -8.15 -5.53
CA ALA A 524 -6.31 -7.06 -5.67
C ALA A 524 -7.53 -7.47 -6.51
N GLY A 525 -7.32 -8.31 -7.53
CA GLY A 525 -8.40 -8.88 -8.34
C GLY A 525 -9.34 -9.75 -7.51
N SER A 526 -8.78 -10.72 -6.78
CA SER A 526 -9.56 -11.60 -5.91
C SER A 526 -10.27 -10.87 -4.78
N MET A 527 -9.68 -9.79 -4.24
CA MET A 527 -10.31 -8.97 -3.19
C MET A 527 -11.60 -8.28 -3.64
N VAL A 528 -11.79 -8.03 -4.94
CA VAL A 528 -13.08 -7.54 -5.46
C VAL A 528 -14.14 -8.64 -5.41
N ASP A 529 -13.81 -9.86 -5.84
CA ASP A 529 -14.71 -11.01 -5.76
C ASP A 529 -15.06 -11.37 -4.30
N VAL A 530 -14.06 -11.31 -3.40
CA VAL A 530 -14.27 -11.44 -1.95
C VAL A 530 -15.30 -10.42 -1.46
N MET A 531 -15.13 -9.14 -1.84
CA MET A 531 -16.06 -8.09 -1.45
C MET A 531 -17.47 -8.37 -1.96
N GLU A 532 -17.63 -8.74 -3.24
CA GLU A 532 -18.93 -9.03 -3.83
C GLU A 532 -19.63 -10.20 -3.13
N LYS A 533 -18.94 -11.32 -2.96
CA LYS A 533 -19.49 -12.53 -2.30
C LYS A 533 -19.79 -12.29 -0.82
N MET A 534 -18.94 -11.54 -0.13
CA MET A 534 -19.18 -11.11 1.24
C MET A 534 -20.45 -10.26 1.34
N LEU A 535 -20.67 -9.32 0.42
CA LEU A 535 -21.88 -8.49 0.41
C LEU A 535 -23.14 -9.32 0.19
N VAL A 536 -23.12 -10.25 -0.77
CA VAL A 536 -24.23 -11.19 -1.01
C VAL A 536 -24.52 -12.03 0.23
N TRP A 537 -23.48 -12.52 0.90
CA TRP A 537 -23.60 -13.26 2.15
C TRP A 537 -24.24 -12.42 3.27
N LEU A 538 -23.76 -11.19 3.45
CA LEU A 538 -24.28 -10.26 4.46
C LEU A 538 -25.74 -9.88 4.18
N GLU A 539 -26.12 -9.62 2.93
CA GLU A 539 -27.53 -9.38 2.56
C GLU A 539 -28.44 -10.54 2.95
N LYS A 540 -27.96 -11.77 2.78
CA LYS A 540 -28.72 -12.98 3.09
C LYS A 540 -28.81 -13.25 4.60
N THR A 541 -27.72 -13.02 5.35
CA THR A 541 -27.58 -13.51 6.73
C THR A 541 -27.69 -12.40 7.79
N TYR A 542 -27.43 -11.15 7.41
CA TYR A 542 -27.40 -10.01 8.33
C TYR A 542 -27.72 -8.70 7.59
N PRO A 543 -28.92 -8.56 6.99
CA PRO A 543 -29.27 -7.40 6.15
C PRO A 543 -29.25 -6.09 6.95
N ALA A 544 -28.83 -5.00 6.29
CA ALA A 544 -28.68 -3.67 6.89
C ALA A 544 -30.00 -2.99 7.33
N ARG A 545 -31.16 -3.55 6.97
CA ARG A 545 -32.50 -3.01 7.28
C ARG A 545 -33.26 -3.90 8.24
#